data_AF-A0A7A6MSP7-F1
#
_entry.id   AF-A0A7A6MSP7-F1
#
_cell.length_a   1.000
_cell.length_b   1.000
_cell.length_c   1.000
_cell.angle_alpha   90.00
_cell.angle_beta   90.00
_cell.angle_gamma   90.00
#
_symmetry.space_group_name_H-M   'P 1'
#
loop_
_entity.id
_entity.type
_entity.pdbx_description
1 polymer ?
#
loop_
_entity_poly.entity_id
_entity_poly.type
_entity_poly.pdbx_seq_one_letter_code
_entity_poly.pdbx_strand_id
1 'polypeptide(L)'
;SSLDSSWSLFRPEKMPVADGERLRVTGKIPGLRVSGGDRLQVASVSEDAMTVVVPGRAEPATLPVADSPFTALKLENGWVETPGHSVSDSATV
;
A
#
# COMPACT_ATOMS: atom_id res chain seq x y z
N SER A 1 -31.70 -2.40 -9.00
CA SER A 1 -30.60 -1.47 -8.68
C SER A 1 -29.70 -1.34 -9.90
N SER A 2 -29.26 -0.13 -10.24
CA SER A 2 -28.30 0.13 -11.33
C SER A 2 -26.92 0.45 -10.75
N LEU A 3 -25.85 0.04 -11.44
CA LEU A 3 -24.49 0.45 -11.11
C LEU A 3 -24.33 1.94 -11.43
N ASP A 4 -23.69 2.71 -10.55
CA ASP A 4 -23.32 4.11 -10.76
C ASP A 4 -21.84 4.34 -10.40
N SER A 5 -21.38 5.60 -10.46
CA SER A 5 -19.99 5.98 -10.22
C SER A 5 -19.54 5.88 -8.76
N SER A 6 -20.42 5.53 -7.82
CA SER A 6 -20.03 5.29 -6.42
C SER A 6 -19.39 3.91 -6.21
N TRP A 7 -19.51 3.03 -7.20
CA TRP A 7 -18.96 1.68 -7.14
C TRP A 7 -17.46 1.67 -7.45
N SER A 8 -16.75 0.79 -6.76
CA SER A 8 -15.34 0.48 -7.03
C SER A 8 -15.17 -1.01 -7.26
N LEU A 9 -14.33 -1.37 -8.23
CA LEU A 9 -13.96 -2.74 -8.52
C LEU A 9 -12.52 -2.98 -8.11
N PHE A 10 -12.29 -4.06 -7.35
CA PHE A 10 -10.96 -4.48 -6.91
C PHE A 10 -10.72 -5.93 -7.31
N ARG A 11 -9.46 -6.28 -7.57
CA ARG A 11 -9.03 -7.66 -7.76
C ARG A 11 -8.16 -8.08 -6.58
N PRO A 12 -8.53 -9.13 -5.83
CA PRO A 12 -7.67 -9.62 -4.77
C PRO A 12 -6.43 -10.29 -5.38
N GLU A 13 -5.27 -10.03 -4.79
CA GLU A 13 -3.99 -10.59 -5.22
C GLU A 13 -3.26 -11.16 -4.00
N LYS A 14 -2.51 -12.25 -4.20
CA LYS A 14 -1.57 -12.73 -3.19
C LYS A 14 -0.22 -12.08 -3.44
N MET A 15 0.21 -11.24 -2.51
CA MET A 15 1.48 -10.51 -2.61
C MET A 15 2.44 -11.00 -1.51
N PRO A 16 3.63 -11.51 -1.85
CA PRO A 16 4.66 -11.76 -0.86
C PRO A 16 5.15 -10.42 -0.28
N VAL A 17 5.29 -10.34 1.03
CA VAL A 17 5.80 -9.16 1.74
C VAL A 17 6.93 -9.60 2.67
N ALA A 18 8.01 -8.80 2.72
CA ALA A 18 9.18 -9.04 3.55
C ALA A 18 9.59 -7.76 4.28
N ASP A 19 10.48 -7.90 5.26
CA ASP A 19 11.13 -6.76 5.90
C ASP A 19 11.89 -5.93 4.86
N GLY A 20 11.75 -4.61 4.92
CA GLY A 20 12.34 -3.70 3.93
C GLY A 20 11.56 -3.60 2.61
N GLU A 21 10.42 -4.28 2.46
CA GLU A 21 9.59 -4.19 1.27
C GLU A 21 9.09 -2.76 1.05
N ARG A 22 9.05 -2.33 -0.20
CA ARG A 22 8.48 -1.06 -0.61
C ARG A 22 7.09 -1.29 -1.19
N LEU A 23 6.09 -0.64 -0.60
CA LEU A 23 4.70 -0.78 -1.01
C LEU A 23 4.16 0.55 -1.56
N ARG A 24 3.29 0.46 -2.56
CA ARG A 24 2.51 1.60 -3.05
C ARG A 24 1.08 1.52 -2.53
N VAL A 25 0.56 2.66 -2.10
CA VAL A 25 -0.83 2.85 -1.71
C VAL A 25 -1.68 3.09 -2.96
N THR A 26 -2.74 2.30 -3.16
CA THR A 26 -3.69 2.46 -4.28
C THR A 26 -5.00 3.12 -3.87
N GLY A 27 -5.20 3.36 -2.56
CA GLY A 27 -6.33 4.10 -2.03
C GLY A 27 -6.23 4.26 -0.51
N LYS A 28 -7.21 4.92 0.10
CA LYS A 28 -7.20 5.20 1.54
C LYS A 28 -7.06 3.91 2.37
N ILE A 29 -6.10 3.90 3.29
CA ILE A 29 -5.91 2.84 4.29
C ILE A 29 -6.51 3.29 5.62
N PRO A 30 -7.39 2.49 6.26
CA PRO A 30 -7.94 2.82 7.57
C PRO A 30 -6.84 3.12 8.60
N GLY A 31 -7.01 4.19 9.38
CA GLY A 31 -6.06 4.57 10.44
C GLY A 31 -4.77 5.26 9.97
N LEU A 32 -4.52 5.38 8.67
CA LEU A 32 -3.35 6.09 8.13
C LEU A 32 -3.74 7.35 7.37
N ARG A 33 -2.90 8.38 7.47
CA ARG A 33 -3.00 9.60 6.66
C ARG A 33 -2.23 9.43 5.35
N VAL A 34 -2.69 8.50 4.51
CA VAL A 34 -2.12 8.21 3.20
C VAL A 34 -3.20 8.18 2.12
N SER A 35 -2.81 8.49 0.89
CA SER A 35 -3.64 8.53 -0.30
C SER A 35 -3.03 7.68 -1.43
N GLY A 36 -3.81 7.45 -2.49
CA GLY A 36 -3.31 6.77 -3.68
C GLY A 36 -2.07 7.47 -4.25
N GLY A 37 -1.02 6.69 -4.53
CA GLY A 37 0.28 7.19 -4.99
C GLY A 37 1.34 7.27 -3.90
N ASP A 38 0.95 7.30 -2.63
CA ASP A 38 1.91 7.32 -1.52
C ASP A 38 2.73 6.02 -1.44
N ARG A 39 3.93 6.13 -0.85
CA ARG A 39 4.84 5.01 -0.62
C ARG A 39 4.94 4.71 0.87
N LEU A 40 4.96 3.42 1.19
CA LEU A 40 5.21 2.90 2.54
C LEU A 40 6.45 2.00 2.51
N GLN A 41 7.21 2.03 3.58
CA GLN A 41 8.35 1.14 3.80
C GLN A 41 8.00 0.14 4.89
N VAL A 42 8.09 -1.16 4.62
CA VAL A 42 7.88 -2.20 5.64
C VAL A 42 9.10 -2.25 6.56
N ALA A 43 8.87 -2.03 7.85
CA ALA A 43 9.91 -2.14 8.86
C ALA A 43 10.03 -3.58 9.38
N SER A 44 8.91 -4.24 9.63
CA SER A 44 8.86 -5.67 9.94
C SER A 44 7.53 -6.30 9.52
N VAL A 45 7.55 -7.60 9.23
CA VAL A 45 6.35 -8.40 8.97
C VAL A 45 6.34 -9.70 9.78
N SER A 46 5.19 -10.03 10.35
CA SER A 46 4.88 -11.35 10.94
C SER A 46 3.55 -11.87 10.40
N GLU A 47 3.14 -13.07 10.81
CA GLU A 47 1.84 -13.63 10.41
C GLU A 47 0.64 -12.79 10.90
N ASP A 48 0.80 -12.09 12.03
CA ASP A 48 -0.28 -11.32 12.65
C ASP A 48 -0.30 -9.85 12.24
N ALA A 49 0.89 -9.26 12.02
CA ALA A 49 1.02 -7.82 11.89
C ALA A 49 2.20 -7.40 10.99
N MET A 50 1.99 -6.29 10.30
CA MET A 50 3.01 -5.60 9.52
C MET A 50 3.23 -4.21 10.11
N THR A 51 4.48 -3.86 10.40
CA THR A 51 4.85 -2.49 10.78
C THR A 51 5.38 -1.73 9.57
N VAL A 52 4.88 -0.51 9.38
CA VAL A 52 5.24 0.34 8.24
C VAL A 52 5.69 1.72 8.70
N VAL A 53 6.72 2.24 8.04
CA VAL A 53 7.13 3.64 8.15
C VAL A 53 6.30 4.45 7.15
N VAL A 54 5.59 5.46 7.67
CA VAL A 54 4.76 6.38 6.88
C VAL A 54 5.49 7.72 6.78
N PRO A 55 5.69 8.29 5.58
CA PRO A 55 6.30 9.61 5.44
C PRO A 55 5.59 10.66 6.30
N GLY A 56 6.36 11.43 7.07
CA GLY A 56 5.82 12.47 7.96
C GLY A 56 5.20 11.96 9.26
N ARG A 57 5.27 10.66 9.56
CA ARG A 57 4.89 10.09 10.86
C ARG A 57 6.16 9.71 11.63
N ALA A 58 6.25 10.14 12.88
CA ALA A 58 7.43 9.86 13.73
C ALA A 58 7.52 8.37 14.11
N GLU A 59 6.40 7.79 14.55
CA GLU A 59 6.34 6.39 14.98
C GLU A 59 5.84 5.48 13.85
N PRO A 60 6.35 4.24 13.72
CA PRO A 60 5.78 3.26 12.81
C PRO A 60 4.29 3.02 13.06
N ALA A 61 3.61 2.54 12.02
CA ALA A 61 2.21 2.15 12.08
C ALA A 61 2.06 0.64 11.96
N THR A 62 1.18 0.05 12.77
CA THR A 62 0.84 -1.36 12.66
C THR A 62 -0.38 -1.53 11.76
N LEU A 63 -0.29 -2.43 10.80
CA LEU A 63 -1.35 -2.84 9.89
C LEU A 63 -1.59 -4.35 10.03
N PRO A 64 -2.85 -4.81 9.87
CA PRO A 64 -3.14 -6.24 9.88
C PRO A 64 -2.60 -6.91 8.62
N VAL A 65 -2.11 -8.14 8.77
CA VAL A 65 -1.86 -9.03 7.62
C VAL A 65 -3.17 -9.77 7.33
N ALA A 66 -3.66 -9.62 6.10
CA ALA A 66 -4.99 -10.10 5.71
C ALA A 66 -4.90 -11.20 4.64
N ASP A 67 -5.64 -12.28 4.83
CA ASP A 67 -5.83 -13.37 3.88
C ASP A 67 -7.24 -13.38 3.24
N SER A 68 -8.10 -12.43 3.66
CA SER A 68 -9.48 -12.27 3.19
C SER A 68 -9.66 -10.98 2.39
N PRO A 69 -10.44 -11.00 1.29
CA PRO A 69 -10.71 -9.80 0.48
C PRO A 69 -11.47 -8.70 1.23
N PHE A 70 -12.16 -9.03 2.33
CA PHE A 70 -12.91 -8.05 3.12
C PHE A 70 -12.05 -7.25 4.10
N THR A 71 -10.85 -7.75 4.41
CA THR A 71 -9.85 -7.09 5.27
C THR A 71 -8.59 -6.69 4.49
N ALA A 72 -8.53 -7.01 3.19
CA ALA A 72 -7.40 -6.71 2.32
C ALA A 72 -7.11 -5.20 2.26
N LEU A 73 -5.82 -4.87 2.30
CA LEU A 73 -5.32 -3.51 2.19
C LEU A 73 -5.20 -3.09 0.72
N LYS A 74 -5.41 -1.79 0.45
CA LYS A 74 -5.25 -1.20 -0.88
C LYS A 74 -3.77 -0.90 -1.15
N LEU A 75 -3.00 -1.95 -1.31
CA LEU A 75 -1.54 -1.93 -1.49
C LEU A 75 -1.12 -2.76 -2.70
N GLU A 76 -0.02 -2.34 -3.33
CA GLU A 76 0.65 -3.09 -4.39
C GLU A 76 2.18 -2.95 -4.28
N ASN A 77 2.93 -3.66 -5.13
CA ASN A 77 4.38 -3.56 -5.17
C ASN A 77 4.83 -2.12 -5.50
N GLY A 78 5.79 -1.60 -4.73
CA GLY A 78 6.32 -0.25 -4.89
C GLY A 78 7.72 -0.20 -5.51
N TRP A 79 8.32 -1.34 -5.86
CA TRP A 79 9.67 -1.42 -6.44
C TRP A 79 9.68 -1.18 -7.94
N VAL A 80 8.76 -1.84 -8.65
CA VAL A 80 8.63 -1.74 -10.11
C VAL A 80 7.44 -0.85 -10.44
N GLU A 81 7.65 0.05 -11.39
CA GLU A 81 6.62 0.98 -11.82
C GLU A 81 6.45 0.90 -13.33
N THR A 82 5.23 1.13 -13.80
CA THR A 82 4.97 1.34 -15.23
C THR A 82 5.72 2.60 -15.68
N PRO A 83 6.37 2.60 -16.85
CA PRO A 83 7.05 3.78 -17.37
C PRO A 83 6.13 5.03 -17.36
N GLY A 84 6.64 6.15 -16.86
CA GLY A 84 5.90 7.41 -16.74
C GLY A 84 5.07 7.59 -15.45
N HIS A 85 5.04 6.61 -14.53
CA HIS A 85 4.30 6.72 -13.27
C HIS A 85 5.01 7.47 -12.13
N SER A 86 6.33 7.65 -12.23
CA SER A 86 7.11 8.45 -11.28
C SER A 86 7.62 9.73 -11.91
N VAL A 87 7.45 10.83 -11.19
CA VAL A 87 8.14 12.09 -11.44
C VAL A 87 8.85 12.48 -10.15
N SER A 88 10.16 12.70 -10.24
CA SER A 88 11.01 13.10 -9.13
C SER A 88 12.12 14.00 -9.67
N ASP A 89 12.46 15.04 -8.93
CA ASP A 89 13.50 16.01 -9.30
C ASP A 89 14.91 15.39 -9.36
N SER A 90 15.10 14.17 -8.82
CA SER A 90 16.41 13.54 -8.67
C SER A 90 16.45 12.05 -9.05
N ALA A 91 15.45 11.55 -9.78
CA ALA A 91 15.47 10.14 -10.20
C ALA A 91 16.59 9.90 -11.24
N THR A 92 17.43 8.90 -11.00
CA THR A 92 18.39 8.39 -11.98
C THR A 92 17.65 7.48 -12.96
N VAL A 93 17.72 7.80 -14.26
CA VAL A 93 17.18 6.99 -15.37
C VAL A 93 18.24 6.00 -15.84
#